data_AF-A0A950MZ52-F1
#
_entry.id   AF-A0A950MZ52-F1
#
_cell.length_a   1.000
_cell.length_b   1.000
_cell.length_c   1.000
_cell.angle_alpha   90.00
_cell.angle_beta   90.00
_cell.angle_gamma   90.00
#
_symmetry.space_group_name_H-M   'P 1'
#
loop_
_entity.id
_entity.type
_entity.pdbx_description
1 polymer ?
#
loop_
_entity_poly.entity_id
_entity_poly.type
_entity_poly.pdbx_seq_one_letter_code
_entity_poly.pdbx_strand_id
1 'polypeptide(L)'
;MYFVKRRDEYIDVAGESFRDLLAGRLKSMQGERATLSDWSNHLTTIFPEVRLKQFIEMRGADSGPWRRLPALPALWVGLLYDDDSLDAAWDLVKHWTAQERQQLRDDVPRRGFNATIRNTTVLDLARSCVDIARRGLARRDRNDWSGCDETRYLEPIEEYLDRGITPAEQLLEKYHGPWRGSVEPVFTEYAY
;
A
#
# COMPACT_ATOMS: atom_id res chain seq x y z
N MET A 1 -7.60 6.44 21.49
CA MET A 1 -8.74 5.99 20.68
C MET A 1 -9.31 7.20 19.98
N TYR A 2 -10.19 7.03 18.98
CA TYR A 2 -10.92 8.16 18.39
C TYR A 2 -12.33 8.27 18.98
N PHE A 3 -13.07 7.16 18.97
CA PHE A 3 -14.44 7.14 19.45
C PHE A 3 -14.82 5.80 20.06
N VAL A 4 -15.91 5.79 20.81
CA VAL A 4 -16.69 4.61 21.15
C VAL A 4 -18.07 4.77 20.52
N LYS A 5 -18.56 3.75 19.81
CA LYS A 5 -19.90 3.79 19.21
C LYS A 5 -20.89 3.12 20.14
N ARG A 6 -21.96 3.82 20.50
CA ARG A 6 -23.10 3.27 21.25
C ARG A 6 -24.37 3.65 20.52
N ARG A 7 -25.15 2.65 20.09
CA ARG A 7 -26.30 2.86 19.19
C ARG A 7 -25.87 3.67 17.96
N ASP A 8 -26.49 4.83 17.73
CA ASP A 8 -26.21 5.71 16.58
C ASP A 8 -25.25 6.86 16.92
N GLU A 9 -24.74 6.91 18.16
CA GLU A 9 -23.85 7.97 18.62
C GLU A 9 -22.38 7.56 18.55
N TYR A 10 -21.55 8.50 18.08
CA TYR A 10 -20.09 8.43 18.15
C TYR A 10 -19.63 9.29 19.33
N ILE A 11 -19.22 8.64 20.41
CA ILE A 11 -18.75 9.30 21.63
C ILE A 11 -17.25 9.56 21.45
N ASP A 12 -16.85 10.83 21.47
CA ASP A 12 -15.45 11.24 21.39
C ASP A 12 -14.68 10.80 22.64
N VAL A 13 -13.61 10.04 22.43
CA VAL A 13 -12.69 9.56 23.48
C VAL A 13 -11.23 9.78 23.07
N ALA A 14 -10.99 10.84 22.30
CA ALA A 14 -9.66 11.21 21.83
C ALA A 14 -8.68 11.32 23.00
N GLY A 15 -7.51 10.70 22.84
CA GLY A 15 -6.46 10.64 23.87
C GLY A 15 -6.61 9.50 24.88
N GLU A 16 -7.74 8.80 24.94
CA GLU A 16 -7.93 7.69 25.89
C GLU A 16 -7.52 6.32 25.31
N SER A 17 -7.26 5.34 26.19
CA SER A 17 -6.70 4.04 25.80
C SER A 17 -7.77 2.96 25.66
N PHE A 18 -7.68 2.15 24.59
CA PHE A 18 -8.52 0.95 24.44
C PHE A 18 -8.29 -0.06 25.56
N ARG A 19 -7.06 -0.09 26.13
CA ARG A 19 -6.75 -0.93 27.30
C ARG A 19 -7.59 -0.56 28.51
N ASP A 20 -7.90 0.73 28.70
CA ASP A 20 -8.71 1.18 29.82
C ASP A 20 -10.20 0.90 29.59
N LEU A 21 -10.69 1.04 28.34
CA LEU A 21 -12.03 0.57 27.98
C LEU A 21 -12.17 -0.94 28.19
N LEU A 22 -11.16 -1.74 27.82
CA LEU A 22 -11.16 -3.18 28.07
C LEU A 22 -11.25 -3.51 29.57
N ALA A 23 -10.61 -2.70 30.41
CA ALA A 23 -10.57 -2.86 31.86
C ALA A 23 -11.78 -2.25 32.60
N GLY A 24 -12.69 -1.54 31.93
CA GLY A 24 -13.77 -0.82 32.60
C GLY A 24 -13.34 0.48 33.29
N ARG A 25 -12.18 1.03 32.91
CA ARG A 25 -11.52 2.17 33.56
C ARG A 25 -11.36 3.39 32.63
N LEU A 26 -12.08 3.42 31.51
CA LEU A 26 -12.08 4.56 30.60
C LEU A 26 -12.62 5.79 31.34
N LYS A 27 -11.93 6.93 31.28
CA LYS A 27 -12.24 8.11 32.09
C LYS A 27 -13.58 8.73 31.69
N SER A 28 -13.84 8.81 30.38
CA SER A 28 -15.12 9.29 29.83
C SER A 28 -16.30 8.33 30.04
N MET A 29 -16.03 7.06 30.31
CA MET A 29 -17.04 6.00 30.38
C MET A 29 -16.69 4.99 31.50
N GLN A 30 -16.76 5.44 32.75
CA GLN A 30 -16.38 4.59 33.88
C GLN A 30 -17.30 3.36 34.01
N GLY A 31 -16.69 2.19 34.22
CA GLY A 31 -17.42 0.91 34.35
C GLY A 31 -17.78 0.24 33.03
N GLU A 32 -17.79 0.97 31.91
CA GLU A 32 -18.07 0.43 30.58
C GLU A 32 -16.91 -0.43 30.08
N ARG A 33 -17.23 -1.65 29.61
CA ARG A 33 -16.24 -2.60 29.08
C ARG A 33 -16.30 -2.70 27.56
N ALA A 34 -15.14 -2.88 26.94
CA ALA A 34 -15.03 -3.07 25.50
C ALA A 34 -15.83 -4.28 25.00
N THR A 35 -16.49 -4.11 23.85
CA THR A 35 -17.09 -5.19 23.06
C THR A 35 -16.21 -5.59 21.88
N LEU A 36 -16.53 -6.70 21.20
CA LEU A 36 -15.89 -7.05 19.92
C LEU A 36 -16.12 -5.98 18.84
N SER A 37 -17.29 -5.34 18.85
CA SER A 37 -17.58 -4.22 17.94
C SER A 37 -16.67 -3.02 18.22
N ASP A 38 -16.40 -2.71 19.49
CA ASP A 38 -15.46 -1.65 19.87
C ASP A 38 -14.04 -1.97 19.39
N TRP A 39 -13.63 -3.23 19.49
CA TRP A 39 -12.32 -3.67 18.98
C TRP A 39 -12.20 -3.53 17.46
N SER A 40 -13.22 -3.98 16.72
CA SER A 40 -13.26 -3.83 15.25
C SER A 40 -13.23 -2.36 14.81
N ASN A 41 -13.97 -1.49 15.51
CA ASN A 41 -13.94 -0.05 15.29
C ASN A 41 -12.55 0.52 15.58
N HIS A 42 -11.95 0.16 16.72
CA HIS A 42 -10.63 0.65 17.11
C HIS A 42 -9.54 0.24 16.13
N LEU A 43 -9.53 -1.00 15.63
CA LEU A 43 -8.58 -1.45 14.61
C LEU A 43 -8.68 -0.64 13.31
N THR A 44 -9.86 -0.10 12.99
CA THR A 44 -10.07 0.73 11.80
C THR A 44 -9.49 2.15 11.94
N THR A 45 -9.14 2.57 13.16
CA THR A 45 -8.52 3.89 13.44
C THR A 45 -6.99 3.86 13.51
N ILE A 46 -6.37 2.70 13.23
CA ILE A 46 -4.92 2.56 13.17
C ILE A 46 -4.50 2.67 11.70
N PHE A 47 -3.49 3.47 11.36
CA PHE A 47 -3.09 3.74 9.96
C PHE A 47 -1.59 3.49 9.71
N PRO A 48 -1.09 2.26 9.91
CA PRO A 48 0.27 1.89 9.48
C PRO A 48 0.35 1.68 7.96
N GLU A 49 1.55 1.44 7.43
CA GLU A 49 1.79 1.03 6.03
C GLU A 49 1.12 -0.31 5.68
N VAL A 50 1.11 -1.24 6.64
CA VAL A 50 0.44 -2.55 6.53
C VAL A 50 -0.41 -2.75 7.78
N ARG A 51 -1.72 -2.96 7.60
CA ARG A 51 -2.67 -3.08 8.71
C ARG A 51 -3.23 -4.48 8.84
N LEU A 52 -3.20 -5.02 10.05
CA LEU A 52 -3.82 -6.29 10.40
C LEU A 52 -5.23 -6.07 10.97
N LYS A 53 -6.19 -6.77 10.40
CA LYS A 53 -7.55 -7.00 10.92
C LYS A 53 -7.83 -8.51 10.87
N GLN A 54 -9.02 -8.92 10.46
CA GLN A 54 -9.29 -10.29 10.03
C GLN A 54 -8.61 -10.63 8.68
N PHE A 55 -8.01 -9.62 8.05
CA PHE A 55 -7.25 -9.66 6.81
C PHE A 55 -6.09 -8.67 6.91
N ILE A 56 -5.18 -8.71 5.94
CA ILE A 56 -4.06 -7.77 5.84
C ILE A 56 -4.38 -6.72 4.77
N GLU A 57 -4.12 -5.45 5.08
CA GLU A 57 -4.28 -4.32 4.15
C GLU A 57 -2.92 -3.72 3.79
N MET A 58 -2.62 -3.62 2.49
CA MET A 58 -1.46 -2.90 1.95
C MET A 58 -1.87 -1.46 1.65
N ARG A 59 -1.20 -0.47 2.26
CA ARG A 59 -1.73 0.91 2.35
C ARG A 59 -0.78 1.99 1.80
N GLY A 60 0.35 1.60 1.23
CA GLY A 60 1.43 2.52 0.82
C GLY A 60 1.37 3.02 -0.63
N ALA A 61 0.28 2.80 -1.36
CA ALA A 61 0.18 3.16 -2.78
C ALA A 61 -0.74 4.36 -3.01
N ASP A 62 -0.30 5.27 -3.87
CA ASP A 62 -1.13 6.35 -4.40
C ASP A 62 -2.22 5.80 -5.33
N SER A 63 -3.34 6.51 -5.40
CA SER A 63 -4.36 6.24 -6.42
C SER A 63 -3.85 6.68 -7.80
N GLY A 64 -4.43 6.11 -8.87
CA GLY A 64 -4.05 6.45 -10.24
C GLY A 64 -5.15 6.10 -11.22
N PRO A 65 -4.95 6.34 -12.53
CA PRO A 65 -5.96 6.09 -13.56
C PRO A 65 -6.48 4.66 -13.57
N TRP A 66 -7.72 4.49 -14.06
CA TRP A 66 -8.43 3.19 -14.07
C TRP A 66 -7.58 2.01 -14.56
N ARG A 67 -6.79 2.22 -15.63
CA ARG A 67 -5.93 1.18 -16.24
C ARG A 67 -4.87 0.63 -15.30
N ARG A 68 -4.49 1.37 -14.26
CA ARG A 68 -3.45 1.01 -13.28
C ARG A 68 -4.01 0.45 -11.99
N LEU A 69 -5.29 0.69 -11.70
CA LEU A 69 -5.91 0.22 -10.46
C LEU A 69 -5.78 -1.31 -10.26
N PRO A 70 -5.92 -2.16 -11.30
CA PRO A 70 -5.72 -3.61 -11.14
C PRO A 70 -4.26 -4.02 -10.89
N ALA A 71 -3.29 -3.17 -11.20
CA ALA A 71 -1.88 -3.52 -11.06
C ALA A 71 -1.44 -3.64 -9.59
N LEU A 72 -1.99 -2.79 -8.72
CA LEU A 72 -1.70 -2.83 -7.28
C LEU A 72 -2.12 -4.17 -6.63
N PRO A 73 -3.37 -4.65 -6.75
CA PRO A 73 -3.74 -5.96 -6.22
C PRO A 73 -3.00 -7.10 -6.92
N ALA A 74 -2.75 -7.02 -8.23
CA ALA A 74 -1.97 -8.04 -8.95
C ALA A 74 -0.54 -8.19 -8.38
N LEU A 75 0.14 -7.07 -8.10
CA LEU A 75 1.47 -7.08 -7.48
C LEU A 75 1.44 -7.83 -6.13
N TRP A 76 0.53 -7.47 -5.23
CA TRP A 76 0.46 -8.09 -3.91
C TRP A 76 -0.01 -9.54 -3.94
N VAL A 77 -0.94 -9.89 -4.82
CA VAL A 77 -1.36 -11.29 -5.01
C VAL A 77 -0.18 -12.12 -5.52
N GLY A 78 0.56 -11.63 -6.52
CA GLY A 78 1.72 -12.32 -7.07
C GLY A 78 2.86 -12.52 -6.07
N LEU A 79 3.04 -11.57 -5.14
CA LEU A 79 4.06 -11.66 -4.09
C LEU A 79 3.64 -12.57 -2.93
N LEU A 80 2.36 -12.57 -2.54
CA LEU A 80 1.93 -13.11 -1.25
C LEU A 80 1.11 -14.41 -1.33
N TYR A 81 0.50 -14.74 -2.47
CA TYR A 81 -0.45 -15.86 -2.59
C TYR A 81 0.15 -17.07 -3.34
N ASP A 82 1.46 -17.18 -3.33
CA ASP A 82 2.25 -18.28 -3.83
C ASP A 82 3.48 -18.44 -2.93
N ASP A 83 3.73 -19.67 -2.44
CA ASP A 83 4.72 -19.91 -1.39
C ASP A 83 6.15 -19.59 -1.86
N ASP A 84 6.51 -19.98 -3.09
CA ASP A 84 7.82 -19.68 -3.68
C ASP A 84 8.05 -18.17 -3.84
N SER A 85 7.01 -17.43 -4.24
CA SER A 85 7.06 -15.98 -4.35
C SER A 85 7.18 -15.30 -2.99
N LEU A 86 6.45 -15.79 -1.99
CA LEU A 86 6.49 -15.24 -0.64
C LEU A 86 7.88 -15.40 -0.02
N ASP A 87 8.48 -16.59 -0.15
CA ASP A 87 9.84 -16.85 0.32
C ASP A 87 10.88 -16.02 -0.44
N ALA A 88 10.77 -15.91 -1.77
CA ALA A 88 11.65 -15.07 -2.57
C ALA A 88 11.54 -13.58 -2.19
N ALA A 89 10.32 -13.09 -1.92
CA ALA A 89 10.10 -11.72 -1.47
C ALA A 89 10.69 -11.49 -0.07
N TRP A 90 10.58 -12.47 0.83
CA TRP A 90 11.21 -12.42 2.15
C TRP A 90 12.73 -12.40 2.05
N ASP A 91 13.32 -13.19 1.15
CA ASP A 91 14.77 -13.24 0.92
C ASP A 91 15.36 -11.90 0.51
N LEU A 92 14.61 -11.06 -0.21
CA LEU A 92 15.04 -9.69 -0.56
C LEU A 92 15.23 -8.80 0.67
N VAL A 93 14.40 -8.97 1.70
CA VAL A 93 14.25 -7.97 2.78
C VAL A 93 14.64 -8.48 4.17
N LYS A 94 14.79 -9.78 4.37
CA LYS A 94 14.97 -10.42 5.69
C LYS A 94 16.20 -9.94 6.46
N HIS A 95 17.19 -9.43 5.76
CA HIS A 95 18.43 -8.95 6.35
C HIS A 95 18.40 -7.48 6.77
N TRP A 96 17.32 -6.75 6.45
CA TRP A 96 17.23 -5.32 6.76
C TRP A 96 16.91 -5.08 8.23
N THR A 97 17.54 -4.06 8.79
CA THR A 97 17.22 -3.55 10.12
C THR A 97 15.95 -2.70 10.09
N ALA A 98 15.34 -2.47 11.26
CA ALA A 98 14.21 -1.57 11.38
C ALA A 98 14.56 -0.13 10.96
N GLN A 99 15.77 0.32 11.28
CA GLN A 99 16.25 1.65 10.89
C GLN A 99 16.40 1.78 9.37
N GLU A 100 16.96 0.77 8.69
CA GLU A 100 17.07 0.78 7.22
C GLU A 100 15.69 0.82 6.54
N ARG A 101 14.73 0.04 7.05
CA ARG A 101 13.34 0.08 6.54
C ARG A 101 12.69 1.44 6.74
N GLN A 102 12.87 2.05 7.91
CA GLN A 102 12.33 3.38 8.20
C GLN A 102 12.97 4.44 7.30
N GLN A 103 14.29 4.42 7.13
CA GLN A 103 15.00 5.35 6.26
C GLN A 103 14.51 5.23 4.81
N LEU A 104 14.36 4.00 4.29
CA LEU A 104 13.85 3.78 2.94
C LEU A 104 12.42 4.32 2.79
N ARG A 105 11.55 4.07 3.78
CA ARG A 105 10.18 4.60 3.82
C ARG A 105 10.18 6.13 3.75
N ASP A 106 11.09 6.79 4.45
CA ASP A 106 11.17 8.25 4.48
C ASP A 106 11.81 8.85 3.21
N ASP A 107 12.71 8.11 2.55
CA ASP A 107 13.39 8.55 1.32
C ASP A 107 12.55 8.38 0.05
N VAL A 108 11.76 7.30 -0.05
CA VAL A 108 10.96 6.97 -1.25
C VAL A 108 10.01 8.11 -1.67
N PRO A 109 9.26 8.77 -0.78
CA PRO A 109 8.37 9.87 -1.16
C PRO A 109 9.07 11.03 -1.87
N ARG A 110 10.36 11.26 -1.58
CA ARG A 110 11.15 12.35 -2.18
C ARG A 110 11.95 11.90 -3.39
N ARG A 111 12.52 10.70 -3.35
CA ARG A 111 13.50 10.23 -4.34
C ARG A 111 12.93 9.21 -5.33
N GLY A 112 11.74 8.67 -5.07
CA GLY A 112 11.13 7.63 -5.90
C GLY A 112 12.07 6.46 -6.12
N PHE A 113 12.23 6.08 -7.38
CA PHE A 113 13.11 5.00 -7.82
C PHE A 113 14.61 5.23 -7.52
N ASN A 114 15.03 6.48 -7.32
CA ASN A 114 16.40 6.84 -6.96
C ASN A 114 16.70 6.71 -5.45
N ALA A 115 15.70 6.40 -4.61
CA ALA A 115 15.97 6.03 -3.23
C ALA A 115 16.85 4.76 -3.20
N THR A 116 17.66 4.62 -2.15
CA THR A 116 18.62 3.51 -2.03
C THR A 116 18.50 2.86 -0.67
N ILE A 117 18.74 1.56 -0.64
CA ILE A 117 18.95 0.78 0.58
C ILE A 117 20.18 -0.09 0.35
N ARG A 118 21.20 0.12 1.18
CA ARG A 118 22.53 -0.48 1.00
C ARG A 118 23.09 -0.18 -0.40
N ASN A 119 23.36 -1.21 -1.20
CA ASN A 119 23.94 -1.10 -2.54
C ASN A 119 22.90 -1.27 -3.66
N THR A 120 21.61 -1.12 -3.36
CA THR A 120 20.51 -1.35 -4.30
C THR A 120 19.60 -0.13 -4.37
N THR A 121 19.19 0.23 -5.59
CA THR A 121 18.19 1.29 -5.83
C THR A 121 16.78 0.73 -5.66
N VAL A 122 15.80 1.61 -5.38
CA VAL A 122 14.39 1.19 -5.38
C VAL A 122 13.94 0.74 -6.77
N LEU A 123 14.51 1.26 -7.84
CA LEU A 123 14.25 0.75 -9.19
C LEU A 123 14.61 -0.73 -9.34
N ASP A 124 15.83 -1.10 -8.93
CA ASP A 124 16.32 -2.48 -9.04
C ASP A 124 15.55 -3.43 -8.11
N LEU A 125 15.21 -2.94 -6.91
CA LEU A 125 14.35 -3.66 -5.98
C LEU A 125 12.95 -3.87 -6.58
N ALA A 126 12.36 -2.84 -7.19
CA ALA A 126 11.02 -2.91 -7.78
C ALA A 126 10.98 -3.87 -8.97
N ARG A 127 12.02 -3.91 -9.81
CA ARG A 127 12.19 -4.93 -10.86
C ARG A 127 12.19 -6.33 -10.27
N SER A 128 13.00 -6.56 -9.23
CA SER A 128 13.06 -7.85 -8.53
C SER A 128 11.70 -8.25 -7.95
N CYS A 129 10.98 -7.32 -7.32
CA CYS A 129 9.63 -7.56 -6.79
C CYS A 129 8.63 -7.90 -7.89
N VAL A 130 8.62 -7.16 -9.00
CA VAL A 130 7.69 -7.40 -10.11
C VAL A 130 7.99 -8.73 -10.79
N ASP A 131 9.25 -9.13 -10.92
CA ASP A 131 9.62 -10.44 -11.47
C ASP A 131 9.19 -11.60 -10.56
N ILE A 132 9.29 -11.43 -9.24
CA ILE A 132 8.74 -12.40 -8.28
C ILE A 132 7.21 -12.46 -8.43
N ALA A 133 6.54 -11.31 -8.43
CA ALA A 133 5.09 -11.23 -8.55
C ALA A 133 4.59 -11.91 -9.83
N ARG A 134 5.23 -11.66 -10.97
CA ARG A 134 4.88 -12.28 -12.26
C ARG A 134 4.96 -13.80 -12.19
N ARG A 135 6.02 -14.35 -11.57
CA ARG A 135 6.16 -15.80 -11.42
C ARG A 135 5.07 -16.39 -10.51
N GLY A 136 4.71 -15.69 -9.43
CA GLY A 136 3.63 -16.12 -8.54
C GLY A 136 2.27 -16.11 -9.22
N LEU A 137 1.96 -15.05 -9.97
CA LEU A 137 0.75 -14.96 -10.79
C LEU A 137 0.69 -16.07 -11.85
N ALA A 138 1.78 -16.30 -12.59
CA ALA A 138 1.85 -17.38 -13.58
C ALA A 138 1.65 -18.77 -12.95
N ARG A 139 2.21 -19.04 -11.76
CA ARG A 139 2.01 -20.31 -11.05
C ARG A 139 0.58 -20.51 -10.55
N ARG A 140 -0.12 -19.43 -10.22
CA ARG A 140 -1.52 -19.47 -9.81
C ARG A 140 -2.48 -19.85 -10.94
N ASP A 141 -2.05 -19.67 -12.20
CA ASP A 141 -2.76 -20.08 -13.42
C ASP A 141 -4.24 -19.66 -13.42
N ARG A 142 -4.47 -18.36 -13.19
CA ARG A 142 -5.82 -17.77 -13.18
C ARG A 142 -6.04 -17.01 -14.46
N ASN A 143 -6.87 -17.60 -15.31
CA ASN A 143 -7.26 -17.01 -16.58
C ASN A 143 -8.65 -16.37 -16.49
N ASP A 144 -8.83 -15.25 -17.20
CA ASP A 144 -10.17 -14.68 -17.38
C ASP A 144 -11.03 -15.53 -18.34
N TRP A 145 -12.28 -15.12 -18.56
CA TRP A 145 -13.22 -15.82 -19.44
C TRP A 145 -12.77 -15.91 -20.90
N SER A 146 -11.79 -15.09 -21.30
CA SER A 146 -11.17 -15.11 -22.64
C SER A 146 -9.85 -15.87 -22.69
N GLY A 147 -9.43 -16.49 -21.59
CA GLY A 147 -8.18 -17.25 -21.50
C GLY A 147 -6.93 -16.37 -21.30
N CYS A 148 -7.09 -15.11 -20.90
CA CYS A 148 -5.95 -14.24 -20.62
C CYS A 148 -5.46 -14.40 -19.19
N ASP A 149 -4.14 -14.53 -19.05
CA ASP A 149 -3.44 -14.71 -17.78
C ASP A 149 -3.37 -13.41 -16.95
N GLU A 150 -3.46 -13.55 -15.62
CA GLU A 150 -3.46 -12.43 -14.68
C GLU A 150 -2.12 -11.65 -14.62
N THR A 151 -1.01 -12.17 -15.15
CA THR A 151 0.28 -11.44 -15.23
C THR A 151 0.19 -10.15 -16.02
N ARG A 152 -0.74 -10.06 -16.99
CA ARG A 152 -0.94 -8.85 -17.81
C ARG A 152 -1.28 -7.62 -16.96
N TYR A 153 -1.83 -7.82 -15.76
CA TYR A 153 -2.14 -6.70 -14.87
C TYR A 153 -0.89 -6.02 -14.32
N LEU A 154 0.30 -6.64 -14.44
CA LEU A 154 1.58 -6.03 -14.08
C LEU A 154 2.16 -5.10 -15.17
N GLU A 155 1.68 -5.19 -16.42
CA GLU A 155 2.18 -4.40 -17.55
C GLU A 155 2.27 -2.88 -17.26
N PRO A 156 1.28 -2.25 -16.58
CA PRO A 156 1.38 -0.82 -16.27
C PRO A 156 2.51 -0.47 -15.30
N ILE A 157 2.94 -1.40 -14.44
CA ILE A 157 4.08 -1.20 -13.54
C ILE A 157 5.38 -1.39 -14.32
N GLU A 158 5.44 -2.44 -15.15
CA GLU A 158 6.60 -2.72 -16.01
C GLU A 158 6.98 -1.53 -16.89
N GLU A 159 5.99 -0.86 -17.50
CA GLU A 159 6.24 0.32 -18.34
C GLU A 159 7.05 1.40 -17.59
N TYR A 160 6.76 1.63 -16.31
CA TYR A 160 7.49 2.59 -15.48
C TYR A 160 8.87 2.09 -15.07
N LEU A 161 9.02 0.79 -14.82
CA LEU A 161 10.31 0.19 -14.50
C LEU A 161 11.26 0.18 -15.70
N ASP A 162 10.73 0.01 -16.91
CA ASP A 162 11.48 0.07 -18.16
C ASP A 162 11.96 1.48 -18.45
N ARG A 163 11.08 2.47 -18.24
CA ARG A 163 11.42 3.89 -18.39
C ARG A 163 12.33 4.41 -17.28
N GLY A 164 12.33 3.76 -16.12
CA GLY A 164 13.11 4.18 -14.95
C GLY A 164 12.59 5.45 -14.29
N ILE A 165 11.32 5.80 -14.50
CA ILE A 165 10.68 6.98 -13.90
C ILE A 165 9.38 6.61 -13.21
N THR A 166 8.99 7.39 -12.21
CA THR A 166 7.72 7.25 -11.50
C THR A 166 6.56 7.95 -12.22
N PRO A 167 5.30 7.61 -11.90
CA PRO A 167 4.15 8.38 -12.37
C PRO A 167 4.23 9.87 -12.00
N ALA A 168 4.80 10.21 -10.84
CA ALA A 168 4.98 11.58 -10.40
C ALA A 168 6.00 12.33 -11.27
N GLU A 169 7.12 11.70 -11.61
CA GLU A 169 8.12 12.27 -12.53
C GLU A 169 7.53 12.48 -13.94
N GLN A 170 6.70 11.55 -14.43
CA GLN A 170 5.97 11.77 -15.70
C GLN A 170 5.04 12.98 -15.64
N LEU A 171 4.36 13.22 -14.52
CA LEU A 171 3.52 14.41 -14.34
C LEU A 171 4.37 15.68 -14.29
N LEU A 172 5.55 15.64 -13.66
CA LEU A 172 6.49 16.77 -13.65
C LEU A 172 7.05 17.08 -15.05
N GLU A 173 7.37 16.06 -15.85
CA GLU A 173 7.75 16.23 -17.25
C GLU A 173 6.65 16.94 -18.05
N LYS A 174 5.38 16.52 -17.86
CA LYS A 174 4.23 17.18 -18.50
C LYS A 174 4.04 18.61 -18.02
N TYR A 175 4.15 18.83 -16.71
CA TYR A 175 4.05 20.14 -16.07
C TYR A 175 5.08 21.13 -16.64
N HIS A 176 6.35 20.73 -16.71
CA HIS A 176 7.43 21.59 -17.22
C HIS A 176 7.47 21.67 -18.75
N GLY A 177 6.86 20.73 -19.46
CA GLY A 177 6.80 20.70 -20.92
C GLY A 177 5.45 21.17 -21.46
N PRO A 178 4.61 20.26 -22.01
CA PRO A 178 3.39 20.60 -22.73
C PRO A 178 2.38 21.42 -21.91
N TRP A 179 2.34 21.26 -20.59
CA TRP A 179 1.41 22.00 -19.73
C TRP A 179 1.91 23.40 -19.33
N ARG A 180 3.16 23.75 -19.68
CA ARG A 180 3.75 25.10 -19.50
C ARG A 180 3.57 25.67 -18.09
N GLY A 181 3.77 24.84 -17.06
CA GLY A 181 3.66 25.23 -15.67
C GLY A 181 2.22 25.29 -15.13
N SER A 182 1.23 24.81 -15.89
CA SER A 182 -0.15 24.65 -15.42
C SER A 182 -0.41 23.21 -14.95
N VAL A 183 -1.23 23.06 -13.92
CA VAL A 183 -1.75 21.76 -13.46
C VAL A 183 -3.14 21.46 -14.02
N GLU A 184 -3.84 22.44 -14.61
CA GLU A 184 -5.21 22.25 -15.11
C GLU A 184 -5.38 21.05 -16.06
N PRO A 185 -4.43 20.73 -16.96
CA PRO A 185 -4.59 19.58 -17.85
C PRO A 185 -4.66 18.21 -17.13
N VAL A 186 -4.22 18.11 -15.87
CA VAL A 186 -4.35 16.85 -15.12
C VAL A 186 -5.81 16.44 -14.94
N PHE A 187 -6.72 17.42 -14.85
CA PHE A 187 -8.16 17.19 -14.63
C PHE A 187 -8.89 16.71 -15.90
N THR A 188 -8.23 16.72 -17.06
CA THR A 188 -8.77 16.18 -18.31
C THR A 188 -8.01 14.93 -18.75
N GLU A 189 -6.67 14.96 -18.72
CA GLU A 189 -5.84 13.84 -19.18
C GLU A 189 -5.84 12.62 -18.24
N TYR A 190 -6.11 12.83 -16.95
CA TYR A 190 -6.12 11.77 -15.92
C TYR A 190 -7.50 11.60 -15.26
N ALA A 191 -8.56 12.13 -15.88
CA ALA A 191 -9.93 11.88 -15.46
C ALA A 191 -10.32 10.40 -15.64
N TYR A 192 -11.26 9.94 -14.79
CA TYR A 192 -11.85 8.60 -14.87
C TYR A 192 -12.94 8.50 -15.94
#